data_AF-A0A0L8I5R8-F1
#
_entry.id   AF-A0A0L8I5R8-F1
#
_cell.length_a   1.000
_cell.length_b   1.000
_cell.length_c   1.000
_cell.angle_alpha   90.00
_cell.angle_beta   90.00
_cell.angle_gamma   90.00
#
_symmetry.space_group_name_H-M   'P 1'
#
loop_
_entity.id
_entity.type
_entity.pdbx_description
1 polymer ?
#
loop_
_entity_poly.entity_id
_entity_poly.type
_entity_poly.pdbx_seq_one_letter_code
_entity_poly.pdbx_strand_id
1 'polypeptide(L)' 'MLKYLSIVCFFTAAILTGDCFNVTCEFNGMPHEIGEVFQIPCYRCECTLNGTSCKNTCNSENEGI' A
#
# COMPACT_ATOMS: atom_id res chain seq x y z
N MET A 1 -41.39 3.80 16.28
CA MET A 1 -40.59 3.82 15.03
C MET A 1 -39.62 5.01 14.91
N LEU A 2 -39.22 5.67 16.02
CA LEU A 2 -38.27 6.81 15.99
C LEU A 2 -36.88 6.50 16.59
N LYS A 3 -36.72 5.31 17.20
CA LYS A 3 -35.43 4.86 17.79
C LYS A 3 -34.52 4.15 16.80
N TYR A 4 -35.06 3.66 15.68
CA TYR A 4 -34.28 2.98 14.65
C TYR A 4 -33.37 3.98 13.91
N LEU A 5 -33.88 5.18 13.63
CA LEU A 5 -33.16 6.26 12.93
C LEU A 5 -31.91 6.76 13.69
N SER A 6 -31.90 6.70 15.02
CA SER A 6 -30.76 7.13 15.85
C SER A 6 -29.60 6.14 15.85
N ILE A 7 -29.87 4.84 15.67
CA ILE A 7 -28.84 3.79 15.72
C ILE A 7 -28.11 3.68 14.38
N VAL A 8 -28.81 3.93 13.26
CA VAL A 8 -28.17 3.88 11.93
C VAL A 8 -27.07 4.94 11.81
N CYS A 9 -27.24 6.13 12.41
CA CYS A 9 -26.24 7.20 12.35
C CYS A 9 -24.91 6.87 13.06
N PHE A 10 -24.93 6.05 14.11
CA PHE A 10 -23.71 5.66 14.83
C PHE A 10 -22.90 4.60 14.06
N PHE A 11 -23.57 3.69 13.36
CA PHE A 11 -22.89 2.70 12.53
C PHE A 11 -22.46 3.26 11.18
N THR A 12 -23.23 4.19 10.59
CA THR A 12 -22.84 4.81 9.32
C THR A 12 -21.63 5.70 9.45
N ALA A 13 -21.36 6.30 10.62
CA ALA A 13 -20.16 7.12 10.81
C ALA A 13 -18.85 6.31 10.65
N ALA A 14 -18.84 5.03 11.04
CA ALA A 14 -17.67 4.16 10.88
C ALA A 14 -17.55 3.55 9.47
N ILE A 15 -18.60 3.59 8.66
CA ILE A 15 -18.61 3.06 7.29
C ILE A 15 -18.38 4.21 6.27
N LEU A 16 -18.76 5.45 6.63
CA LEU A 16 -18.54 6.65 5.82
C LEU A 16 -17.20 7.36 6.09
N THR A 17 -16.52 7.06 7.21
CA THR A 17 -15.07 7.30 7.27
C THR A 17 -14.46 6.29 6.31
N GLY A 18 -14.33 6.69 5.05
CA GLY A 18 -13.44 6.02 4.12
C GLY A 18 -12.04 6.15 4.67
N ASP A 19 -11.71 5.35 5.67
CA ASP A 19 -10.36 4.99 6.01
C ASP A 19 -9.90 4.19 4.80
N CYS A 20 -9.47 4.91 3.77
CA CYS A 20 -8.72 4.35 2.66
C CYS A 20 -7.59 3.62 3.37
N PHE A 21 -7.73 2.30 3.48
CA PHE A 21 -6.79 1.44 4.19
C PHE A 21 -5.50 1.63 3.42
N ASN A 22 -4.68 2.57 3.89
CA ASN A 22 -3.51 3.01 3.15
C ASN A 22 -2.49 1.89 3.36
N VAL A 23 -2.59 0.89 2.48
CA VAL A 23 -1.67 -0.23 2.48
C VAL A 23 -0.33 0.39 2.13
N THR A 24 0.57 0.43 3.10
CA THR A 24 1.93 0.91 2.89
C THR A 24 2.87 -0.24 3.11
N CYS A 25 3.98 -0.24 2.38
CA CYS A 25 5.07 -1.14 2.64
C CYS A 25 6.10 -0.42 3.51
N GLU A 26 6.48 -1.01 4.64
CA GLU A 26 7.62 -0.51 5.41
C GLU A 26 8.91 -1.07 4.80
N PHE A 27 9.75 -0.20 4.25
CA PHE A 27 11.08 -0.56 3.79
C PHE A 27 12.13 0.29 4.48
N ASN A 28 13.06 -0.35 5.18
CA ASN A 28 14.14 0.32 5.91
C ASN A 28 13.63 1.38 6.93
N GLY A 29 12.48 1.11 7.55
CA GLY A 29 11.82 2.04 8.48
C GLY A 29 11.14 3.24 7.82
N MET A 30 11.08 3.29 6.49
CA MET A 30 10.33 4.29 5.74
C MET A 30 9.05 3.67 5.15
N PRO A 31 7.89 4.31 5.31
CA PRO A 31 6.68 3.88 4.63
C PRO A 31 6.72 4.27 3.15
N HIS A 32 6.35 3.34 2.29
CA HIS A 32 6.17 3.55 0.85
C HIS A 32 4.72 3.24 0.47
N GLU A 33 4.14 4.05 -0.41
CA GLU A 33 2.75 3.86 -0.87
C GLU A 33 2.64 2.72 -1.89
N ILE A 34 1.47 2.09 -2.01
CA ILE A 34 1.25 1.11 -3.10
C ILE A 34 1.50 1.76 -4.47
N GLY A 35 2.28 1.08 -5.30
CA GLY A 35 2.70 1.53 -6.62
C GLY A 35 3.97 2.37 -6.59
N GLU A 36 4.46 2.74 -5.40
CA GLU A 36 5.73 3.45 -5.27
C GLU A 36 6.89 2.52 -5.66
N VAL A 37 7.72 3.00 -6.59
CA VAL A 37 8.92 2.31 -7.04
C VAL A 37 10.12 3.07 -6.53
N PHE A 38 10.97 2.38 -5.77
CA PHE A 38 12.22 2.92 -5.24
C PHE A 38 13.41 2.07 -5.67
N GLN A 39 14.55 2.73 -5.83
CA GLN A 39 15.77 2.11 -6.29
C GLN A 39 16.79 2.08 -5.17
N ILE A 40 17.28 0.89 -4.87
CA ILE A 40 18.47 0.64 -4.07
C ILE A 40 19.59 0.22 -5.03
N PRO A 41 20.88 0.39 -4.66
CA PRO A 41 22.01 0.25 -5.57
C PRO A 41 21.97 -0.99 -6.48
N CYS A 42 21.47 -2.12 -5.98
CA CYS A 42 21.34 -3.36 -6.74
C CYS A 42 19.93 -3.88 -6.98
N TYR A 43 18.90 -3.15 -6.55
CA TYR A 43 17.53 -3.61 -6.65
C TYR A 43 16.59 -2.47 -7.03
N ARG A 44 15.65 -2.80 -7.91
CA ARG A 44 14.47 -1.97 -8.14
C ARG A 44 13.31 -2.61 -7.39
N CYS A 45 12.81 -1.92 -6.39
CA CYS A 45 11.74 -2.39 -5.54
C CYS A 45 10.45 -1.62 -5.82
N GLU A 46 9.32 -2.30 -5.71
CA GLU A 46 7.99 -1.75 -5.87
C GLU A 46 7.14 -2.18 -4.68
N CYS A 47 6.46 -1.23 -4.04
CA CYS A 47 5.48 -1.55 -3.03
C CYS A 47 4.17 -1.98 -3.70
N THR A 48 3.74 -3.21 -3.46
CA THR A 48 2.50 -3.77 -4.01
C THR A 48 1.52 -4.08 -2.89
N LEU A 49 0.26 -4.36 -3.22
CA LEU A 49 -0.75 -4.79 -2.24
C LEU A 49 -0.33 -6.06 -1.46
N ASN A 50 0.63 -6.83 -1.99
CA ASN A 50 1.16 -8.04 -1.36
C ASN A 50 2.47 -7.79 -0.59
N GLY A 51 2.90 -6.53 -0.44
CA GLY A 51 4.17 -6.12 0.16
C GLY A 51 5.21 -5.66 -0.87
N THR A 52 6.46 -5.50 -0.43
CA THR A 52 7.58 -5.01 -1.26
C THR A 52 8.11 -6.11 -2.19
N SER A 53 8.08 -5.87 -3.50
CA SER A 53 8.65 -6.75 -4.53
C SER A 53 9.92 -6.14 -5.11
N CYS A 54 11.06 -6.80 -4.96
CA CYS A 54 12.36 -6.33 -5.45
C CYS A 54 12.90 -7.18 -6.59
N LYS A 55 13.36 -6.53 -7.66
CA LYS A 55 14.07 -7.16 -8.78
C LYS A 55 15.53 -6.78 -8.76
N ASN A 56 16.44 -7.74 -8.91
CA ASN A 56 17.88 -7.48 -8.92
C ASN A 56 18.29 -6.80 -10.24
N THR A 57 18.83 -5.60 -10.14
CA THR A 57 19.32 -4.83 -11.29
C THR A 57 20.82 -4.97 -11.49
N CYS A 58 21.58 -5.35 -10.46
CA CYS A 58 23.05 -5.52 -10.55
C CYS A 58 23.50 -6.67 -11.46
N ASN A 59 22.64 -7.67 -11.71
CA ASN A 59 22.95 -8.77 -12.62
C ASN A 59 22.13 -8.68 -13.93
N SER A 60 21.28 -7.65 -14.08
CA SER A 60 20.40 -7.48 -15.25
C SER A 60 21.06 -6.66 -16.37
N GLU A 61 22.37 -6.42 -16.30
CA GLU A 61 23.15 -5.85 -17.42
C GLU A 61 23.41 -6.89 -18.54
N ASN A 62 22.81 -8.08 -18.48
CA ASN A 62 23.07 -9.17 -19.43
C ASN A 62 21.82 -9.98 -19.86
N GLU A 63 20.65 -9.35 -19.94
CA GLU A 63 19.47 -9.93 -20.62
C GLU A 63 18.84 -8.86 -21.53
N GLY A 64 19.65 -8.35 -22.46
CA GLY A 64 19.19 -7.54 -23.60
C GLY A 64 19.44 -8.32 -24.88
N ILE A 65 18.39 -8.99 -25.38
CA ILE A 65 18.31 -9.57 -26.72
C ILE A 65 18.35 -8.46 -27.76
#